data_AF-E4XSR2-F1
#
_entry.id   AF-E4XSR2-F1
#
_cell.length_a   1.000
_cell.length_b   1.000
_cell.length_c   1.000
_cell.angle_alpha   90.00
_cell.angle_beta   90.00
_cell.angle_gamma   90.00
#
_symmetry.space_group_name_H-M   'P 1'
#
loop_
_entity.id
_entity.type
_entity.pdbx_description
1 polymer ?
#
loop_
_entity_poly.entity_id
_entity_poly.type
_entity_poly.pdbx_seq_one_letter_code
_entity_poly.pdbx_strand_id
1 'polypeptide(L)'
;MKFSLAILAAASAEMSQEFYDRRLVINEHFNRFASEALDLAHNKKDQKYHFKFNKYLTLISSSLNDDGTRCNAEVVDADDITVFSADDMCKLNSQLNSAISSLARQWACNGRGDVSRQVVRRMKKLKNQYAGRKCE
;
A
#
# COMPACT_ATOMS: atom_id res chain seq x y z
N MET A 1 2.05 39.96 -2.81
CA MET A 1 1.91 38.58 -2.29
C MET A 1 2.16 37.60 -3.43
N LYS A 2 3.39 37.09 -3.58
CA LYS A 2 3.77 36.07 -4.59
C LYS A 2 4.34 34.79 -3.96
N PHE A 3 4.40 34.73 -2.63
CA PHE A 3 5.02 33.63 -1.88
C PHE A 3 4.11 32.40 -1.71
N SER A 4 2.80 32.54 -1.93
CA SER A 4 1.85 31.46 -1.62
C SER A 4 1.83 30.31 -2.63
N LEU A 5 2.04 30.59 -3.93
CA LEU A 5 1.97 29.55 -4.98
C LEU A 5 3.21 28.64 -5.00
N ALA A 6 4.40 29.20 -4.76
CA ALA A 6 5.64 28.42 -4.74
C ALA A 6 5.70 27.47 -3.54
N ILE A 7 5.20 27.91 -2.37
CA ILE A 7 5.15 27.08 -1.16
C ILE A 7 4.14 25.93 -1.32
N LEU A 8 2.96 26.19 -1.90
CA LEU A 8 1.98 25.13 -2.16
C LEU A 8 2.49 24.10 -3.17
N ALA A 9 3.15 24.53 -4.26
CA ALA A 9 3.70 23.62 -5.26
C ALA A 9 4.88 22.78 -4.73
N ALA A 10 5.71 23.34 -3.85
CA ALA A 10 6.77 22.57 -3.18
C ALA A 10 6.19 21.51 -2.23
N ALA A 11 5.18 21.87 -1.43
CA ALA A 11 4.51 20.93 -0.53
C ALA A 11 3.82 19.78 -1.29
N SER A 12 3.15 20.07 -2.41
CA SER A 12 2.51 19.02 -3.23
C SER A 12 3.54 18.10 -3.90
N ALA A 13 4.67 18.64 -4.36
CA ALA A 13 5.78 17.86 -4.91
C ALA A 13 6.42 16.94 -3.85
N GLU A 14 6.67 17.44 -2.64
CA GLU A 14 7.20 16.65 -1.53
C GLU A 14 6.23 15.52 -1.13
N MET A 15 4.93 15.80 -1.05
CA MET A 15 3.91 14.81 -0.73
C MET A 15 3.71 13.75 -1.82
N SER A 16 3.84 14.16 -3.09
CA SER A 16 3.87 13.25 -4.23
C SER A 16 5.08 12.31 -4.15
N GLN A 17 6.26 12.84 -3.83
CA GLN A 17 7.47 12.04 -3.66
C GLN A 17 7.33 11.03 -2.52
N GLU A 18 6.75 11.45 -1.38
CA GLU A 18 6.50 10.56 -0.25
C GLU A 18 5.65 9.33 -0.63
N PHE A 19 4.62 9.51 -1.48
CA PHE A 19 3.83 8.40 -1.98
C PHE A 19 4.68 7.39 -2.75
N TYR A 20 5.53 7.87 -3.66
CA TYR A 20 6.37 7.01 -4.49
C TYR A 20 7.42 6.28 -3.66
N ASP A 21 8.06 6.95 -2.71
CA ASP A 21 9.05 6.35 -1.82
C ASP A 21 8.42 5.25 -0.96
N ARG A 22 7.25 5.50 -0.35
CA ARG A 22 6.51 4.49 0.42
C ARG A 22 6.10 3.30 -0.45
N ARG A 23 5.63 3.57 -1.67
CA ARG A 23 5.24 2.52 -2.63
C ARG A 23 6.44 1.68 -3.04
N LEU A 24 7.60 2.28 -3.25
CA LEU A 24 8.84 1.59 -3.59
C LEU A 24 9.22 0.59 -2.48
N VAL A 25 9.26 1.04 -1.23
CA VAL A 25 9.57 0.18 -0.07
C VAL A 25 8.56 -0.98 0.04
N ILE A 26 7.26 -0.70 -0.10
CA ILE A 26 6.22 -1.75 -0.09
C ILE A 26 6.47 -2.78 -1.21
N ASN A 27 6.82 -2.33 -2.41
CA ASN A 27 7.09 -3.21 -3.55
C ASN A 27 8.33 -4.08 -3.33
N GLU A 28 9.42 -3.52 -2.80
CA GLU A 28 10.64 -4.26 -2.50
C GLU A 28 10.36 -5.41 -1.51
N HIS A 29 9.65 -5.11 -0.42
CA HIS A 29 9.29 -6.13 0.56
C HIS A 29 8.24 -7.11 0.06
N PHE A 30 7.34 -6.67 -0.82
CA PHE A 30 6.42 -7.58 -1.48
C PHE A 30 7.12 -8.52 -2.46
N ASN A 31 8.12 -8.04 -3.21
CA ASN A 31 8.93 -8.87 -4.09
C ASN A 31 9.68 -9.94 -3.30
N ARG A 32 10.29 -9.57 -2.16
CA ARG A 32 10.91 -10.52 -1.23
C ARG A 32 9.90 -11.55 -0.73
N PHE A 33 8.72 -11.10 -0.27
CA PHE A 33 7.65 -11.99 0.16
C PHE A 33 7.19 -12.93 -0.96
N ALA A 34 7.08 -12.43 -2.19
CA ALA A 34 6.67 -13.21 -3.34
C ALA A 34 7.72 -14.25 -3.74
N SER A 35 9.01 -13.93 -3.65
CA SER A 35 10.09 -14.87 -3.96
C SER A 35 10.25 -15.98 -2.91
N GLU A 36 10.05 -15.65 -1.63
CA GLU A 36 10.32 -16.57 -0.52
C GLU A 36 9.09 -17.36 -0.07
N ALA A 37 7.89 -16.77 -0.20
CA ALA A 37 6.70 -17.28 0.45
C ALA A 37 5.59 -17.76 -0.52
N LEU A 38 5.71 -17.44 -1.81
CA LEU A 38 4.69 -17.75 -2.82
C LEU A 38 5.24 -18.71 -3.88
N ASP A 39 4.54 -19.82 -4.12
CA ASP A 39 4.81 -20.70 -5.24
C ASP A 39 4.09 -20.17 -6.50
N LEU A 40 4.72 -19.23 -7.18
CA LEU A 40 4.17 -18.61 -8.38
C LEU A 40 4.18 -19.53 -9.60
N ALA A 41 4.97 -20.61 -9.60
CA ALA A 41 5.08 -21.52 -10.72
C ALA A 41 3.94 -22.56 -10.73
N HIS A 42 3.58 -23.10 -9.57
CA HIS A 42 2.69 -24.26 -9.50
C HIS A 42 1.43 -24.03 -8.67
N ASN A 43 1.34 -22.97 -7.86
CA ASN A 43 0.19 -22.72 -6.99
C ASN A 43 -0.70 -21.56 -7.46
N LYS A 44 -1.87 -21.90 -8.03
CA LYS A 44 -2.89 -20.94 -8.49
C LYS A 44 -3.37 -19.98 -7.39
N LYS A 45 -3.41 -20.40 -6.12
CA LYS A 45 -3.83 -19.52 -5.01
C LYS A 45 -2.78 -18.47 -4.72
N ASP A 46 -1.50 -18.82 -4.86
CA ASP A 46 -0.37 -17.90 -4.65
C ASP A 46 -0.22 -16.93 -5.83
N GLN A 47 -0.38 -17.41 -7.07
CA GLN A 47 -0.50 -16.54 -8.26
C GLN A 47 -1.65 -15.52 -8.10
N LYS A 48 -2.82 -15.99 -7.63
CA LYS A 48 -3.98 -15.12 -7.39
C LYS A 48 -3.72 -14.14 -6.24
N TYR A 49 -2.98 -14.55 -5.22
CA TYR A 49 -2.56 -13.65 -4.15
C TYR A 49 -1.69 -12.52 -4.74
N HIS A 50 -0.65 -12.89 -5.48
CA HIS A 50 0.27 -11.96 -6.09
C HIS A 50 -0.43 -10.96 -7.03
N PHE A 51 -1.31 -11.48 -7.90
CA PHE A 51 -2.12 -10.64 -8.79
C PHE A 51 -3.00 -9.65 -8.03
N LYS A 52 -3.68 -10.10 -6.95
CA LYS A 52 -4.57 -9.23 -6.17
C LYS A 52 -3.80 -8.14 -5.44
N PHE A 53 -2.65 -8.45 -4.88
CA PHE A 53 -1.81 -7.48 -4.20
C PHE A 53 -1.44 -6.34 -5.15
N ASN A 54 -0.87 -6.67 -6.31
CA ASN A 54 -0.52 -5.69 -7.35
C ASN A 54 -1.75 -4.92 -7.85
N LYS A 55 -2.89 -5.60 -8.06
CA LYS A 55 -4.14 -4.95 -8.44
C LYS A 55 -4.55 -3.85 -7.45
N TYR A 56 -4.37 -4.06 -6.15
CA TYR A 56 -4.76 -3.07 -5.15
C TYR A 56 -3.76 -1.91 -5.05
N LEU A 57 -2.46 -2.16 -5.25
CA LEU A 57 -1.48 -1.08 -5.41
C LEU A 57 -1.76 -0.21 -6.64
N THR A 58 -2.09 -0.82 -7.77
CA THR A 58 -2.48 -0.08 -8.98
C THR A 58 -3.75 0.72 -8.73
N LEU A 59 -4.73 0.14 -8.03
CA LEU A 59 -5.96 0.85 -7.69
C LEU A 59 -5.70 2.09 -6.83
N ILE A 60 -4.82 2.02 -5.83
CA ILE A 60 -4.40 3.20 -5.05
C ILE A 60 -3.77 4.24 -5.97
N SER A 61 -2.84 3.82 -6.83
CA SER A 61 -2.11 4.72 -7.73
C SER A 61 -3.02 5.42 -8.75
N SER A 62 -4.11 4.77 -9.18
CA SER A 62 -5.12 5.39 -10.05
C SER A 62 -6.12 6.28 -9.31
N SER A 63 -6.03 6.32 -7.98
CA SER A 63 -6.98 6.99 -7.10
C SER A 63 -6.34 8.15 -6.32
N LEU A 64 -5.14 8.59 -6.73
CA LEU A 64 -4.46 9.75 -6.17
C LEU A 64 -5.20 11.05 -6.48
N ASN A 65 -4.96 12.08 -5.68
CA ASN A 65 -5.25 13.46 -6.08
C ASN A 65 -4.39 13.84 -7.30
N ASP A 66 -4.89 14.78 -8.11
CA ASP A 66 -4.21 15.22 -9.34
C ASP A 66 -2.81 15.79 -9.06
N ASP A 67 -2.63 16.37 -7.86
CA ASP A 67 -1.37 16.93 -7.36
C ASP A 67 -0.56 15.95 -6.50
N GLY A 68 -0.98 14.68 -6.42
CA GLY A 68 -0.35 13.62 -5.64
C GLY A 68 -0.40 13.79 -4.13
N THR A 69 -1.19 14.75 -3.63
CA THR A 69 -1.31 15.02 -2.20
C THR A 69 -2.12 13.95 -1.46
N ARG A 70 -2.00 13.94 -0.12
CA ARG A 70 -2.82 13.11 0.77
C ARG A 70 -4.28 13.58 0.76
N CYS A 71 -5.21 12.66 1.03
CA CYS A 71 -6.66 12.90 0.97
C CYS A 71 -7.17 13.88 2.03
N ASN A 72 -6.60 13.84 3.23
CA ASN A 72 -6.97 14.69 4.36
C ASN A 72 -5.71 15.34 4.94
N ALA A 73 -5.82 16.63 5.29
CA ALA A 73 -4.76 17.39 5.97
C ALA A 73 -4.63 17.05 7.47
N GLU A 74 -5.62 16.37 8.05
CA GLU A 74 -5.45 15.74 9.36
C GLU A 74 -4.47 14.58 9.19
N VAL A 75 -3.29 14.79 9.75
CA VAL A 75 -2.26 13.78 9.96
C VAL A 75 -2.93 12.64 10.71
N VAL A 76 -3.41 11.64 9.97
CA VAL A 76 -3.51 10.29 10.53
C VAL A 76 -2.09 10.01 10.96
N ASP A 77 -1.87 9.96 12.29
CA ASP A 77 -0.57 9.69 12.91
C ASP A 77 0.21 8.78 11.98
N ALA A 78 1.40 9.24 11.60
CA ALA A 78 2.25 8.55 10.66
C ALA A 78 2.32 7.09 11.11
N ASP A 79 1.49 6.25 10.49
CA ASP A 79 1.50 4.81 10.70
C ASP A 79 2.90 4.48 10.24
N ASP A 80 3.78 4.29 11.22
CA ASP A 80 5.21 4.06 11.03
C ASP A 80 5.33 3.11 9.86
N ILE A 81 6.23 3.40 8.92
CA ILE A 81 6.63 2.41 7.93
C ILE A 81 7.06 1.20 8.74
N THR A 82 6.14 0.25 8.90
CA THR A 82 6.26 -0.82 9.88
C THR A 82 7.51 -1.56 9.49
N VAL A 83 8.47 -1.64 10.40
CA VAL A 83 9.78 -2.25 10.15
C VAL A 83 9.58 -3.61 9.47
N PHE A 84 9.86 -3.69 8.17
CA PHE A 84 9.70 -4.90 7.37
C PHE A 84 10.86 -5.88 7.63
N SER A 85 11.18 -6.14 8.90
CA SER A 85 12.32 -6.94 9.35
C SER A 85 11.92 -8.31 9.87
N ALA A 86 10.84 -8.89 9.36
CA ALA A 86 10.42 -10.19 9.82
C ALA A 86 11.16 -11.31 9.06
N ASP A 87 11.89 -12.14 9.81
CA ASP A 87 12.35 -13.48 9.36
C ASP A 87 11.18 -14.45 9.15
N ASP A 88 9.99 -14.05 9.61
CA ASP A 88 8.73 -14.79 9.47
C ASP A 88 7.85 -14.17 8.36
N MET A 89 7.58 -14.96 7.32
CA MET A 89 6.73 -14.59 6.20
C MET A 89 5.28 -14.28 6.60
N CYS A 90 4.78 -14.87 7.68
CA CYS A 90 3.45 -14.61 8.21
C CYS A 90 3.34 -13.20 8.79
N LYS A 91 4.36 -12.80 9.56
CA LYS A 91 4.50 -11.43 10.04
C LYS A 91 4.71 -10.46 8.88
N LEU A 92 5.55 -10.80 7.89
CA LEU A 92 5.75 -9.95 6.70
C LEU A 92 4.45 -9.72 5.92
N ASN A 93 3.64 -10.76 5.72
CA ASN A 93 2.29 -10.64 5.11
C ASN A 93 1.38 -9.69 5.90
N SER A 94 1.44 -9.72 7.25
CA SER A 94 0.68 -8.80 8.09
C SER A 94 1.14 -7.35 7.93
N GLN A 95 2.46 -7.12 7.92
CA GLN A 95 3.08 -5.81 7.73
C GLN A 95 2.75 -5.22 6.35
N LEU A 96 2.86 -6.01 5.27
CA LEU A 96 2.49 -5.59 3.92
C LEU A 96 1.00 -5.20 3.82
N ASN A 97 0.12 -5.95 4.49
CA ASN A 97 -1.30 -5.59 4.56
C ASN A 97 -1.54 -4.27 5.31
N SER A 98 -0.86 -4.04 6.42
CA SER A 98 -0.95 -2.79 7.17
C SER A 98 -0.42 -1.61 6.36
N ALA A 99 0.72 -1.77 5.71
CA ALA A 99 1.35 -0.73 4.90
C ALA A 99 0.47 -0.31 3.71
N ILE A 100 -0.08 -1.27 2.94
CA ILE A 100 -1.02 -0.94 1.86
C ILE A 100 -2.31 -0.31 2.39
N SER A 101 -2.81 -0.78 3.53
CA SER A 101 -4.02 -0.21 4.13
C SER A 101 -3.80 1.23 4.55
N SER A 102 -2.63 1.55 5.11
CA SER A 102 -2.21 2.92 5.44
C SER A 102 -2.05 3.77 4.18
N LEU A 103 -1.33 3.28 3.18
CA LEU A 103 -1.16 3.94 1.87
C LEU A 103 -2.51 4.28 1.23
N ALA A 104 -3.47 3.35 1.28
CA ALA A 104 -4.81 3.58 0.74
C ALA A 104 -5.60 4.66 1.51
N ARG A 105 -5.45 4.75 2.84
CA ARG A 105 -6.12 5.80 3.64
C ARG A 105 -5.55 7.18 3.37
N GLN A 106 -4.24 7.25 3.19
CA GLN A 106 -3.55 8.51 3.03
C GLN A 106 -3.68 9.06 1.62
N TRP A 107 -3.69 8.23 0.56
CA TRP A 107 -3.62 8.72 -0.82
C TRP A 107 -4.74 8.27 -1.78
N ALA A 108 -5.57 7.27 -1.45
CA ALA A 108 -6.63 6.80 -2.39
C ALA A 108 -7.94 7.58 -2.25
N CYS A 109 -7.92 8.85 -2.66
CA CYS A 109 -8.98 9.84 -2.47
C CYS A 109 -10.03 9.82 -3.58
N ASN A 110 -9.59 9.53 -4.80
CA ASN A 110 -10.39 9.64 -6.02
C ASN A 110 -10.88 8.29 -6.52
N GLY A 111 -11.95 8.31 -7.32
CA GLY A 111 -12.50 7.13 -8.00
C GLY A 111 -13.91 6.76 -7.56
N ARG A 112 -14.42 5.65 -8.12
CA ARG A 112 -15.81 5.23 -7.89
C ARG A 112 -15.97 4.59 -6.51
N GLY A 113 -16.64 5.32 -5.62
CA GLY A 113 -16.91 4.91 -4.24
C GLY A 113 -15.68 5.09 -3.33
N ASP A 114 -15.79 4.61 -2.09
CA ASP A 114 -14.73 4.73 -1.09
C ASP A 114 -13.60 3.71 -1.39
N VAL A 115 -12.64 4.11 -2.24
CA VAL A 115 -11.52 3.27 -2.70
C VAL A 115 -10.65 2.85 -1.53
N SER A 116 -10.34 3.77 -0.62
CA SER A 116 -9.59 3.48 0.59
C SER A 116 -10.21 2.31 1.37
N ARG A 117 -11.50 2.41 1.73
CA ARG A 117 -12.22 1.37 2.45
C ARG A 117 -12.30 0.06 1.66
N GLN A 118 -12.45 0.13 0.35
CA GLN A 118 -12.43 -1.05 -0.51
C GLN A 118 -11.08 -1.78 -0.42
N VAL A 119 -9.97 -1.06 -0.56
CA VAL A 119 -8.62 -1.62 -0.47
C VAL A 119 -8.37 -2.21 0.91
N VAL A 120 -8.62 -1.46 1.99
CA VAL A 120 -8.43 -1.94 3.37
C VAL A 120 -9.20 -3.25 3.62
N ARG A 121 -10.47 -3.31 3.22
CA ARG A 121 -11.30 -4.53 3.38
C ARG A 121 -10.76 -5.70 2.57
N ARG A 122 -10.31 -5.46 1.34
CA ARG A 122 -9.83 -6.50 0.43
C ARG A 122 -8.44 -6.99 0.84
N MET A 123 -7.57 -6.11 1.32
CA MET A 123 -6.27 -6.46 1.87
C MET A 123 -6.41 -7.28 3.14
N LYS A 124 -7.33 -6.94 4.06
CA LYS A 124 -7.62 -7.78 5.24
C LYS A 124 -8.03 -9.19 4.84
N LYS A 125 -8.89 -9.34 3.82
CA LYS A 125 -9.27 -10.66 3.29
C LYS A 125 -8.07 -11.39 2.69
N LEU A 126 -7.23 -10.69 1.94
CA LEU A 126 -6.04 -11.26 1.29
C LEU A 126 -5.02 -11.76 2.34
N LYS A 127 -4.74 -10.95 3.37
CA LYS A 127 -3.91 -11.31 4.52
C LYS A 127 -4.40 -12.61 5.16
N ASN A 128 -5.69 -12.67 5.48
CA ASN A 128 -6.28 -13.83 6.16
C ASN A 128 -6.29 -15.08 5.26
N GLN A 129 -6.43 -14.92 3.93
CA GLN A 129 -6.34 -16.02 2.96
C GLN A 129 -4.93 -16.63 2.88
N TYR A 130 -3.89 -15.83 3.07
CA TYR A 130 -2.53 -16.35 3.18
C TYR A 130 -2.32 -16.99 4.55
N ALA A 131 -2.66 -16.27 5.63
CA ALA A 131 -2.46 -16.74 7.00
C ALA A 131 -3.11 -18.11 7.25
N GLY A 132 -4.40 -18.27 6.94
CA GLY A 132 -5.09 -19.56 7.13
C GLY A 132 -4.63 -20.71 6.22
N ARG A 133 -3.63 -20.49 5.35
CA ARG A 133 -3.03 -21.56 4.53
C ARG A 133 -1.58 -21.86 4.89
N LYS A 134 -0.88 -20.92 5.53
CA LYS A 134 0.58 -20.89 5.61
C LYS A 134 1.12 -20.50 6.99
N CYS A 135 0.25 -20.01 7.87
CA CYS A 135 0.59 -19.44 9.17
C CYS A 135 -0.27 -20.14 10.22
N GLU A 136 0.18 -21.31 10.64
CA GLU A 136 -0.38 -22.05 11.78
C GLU A 136 0.30 -21.62 13.07
#